data_AF-R5QSB6-F1
#
_entry.id   AF-R5QSB6-F1
#
_cell.length_a   1.000
_cell.length_b   1.000
_cell.length_c   1.000
_cell.angle_alpha   90.00
_cell.angle_beta   90.00
_cell.angle_gamma   90.00
#
_symmetry.space_group_name_H-M   'P 1'
#
loop_
_entity.id
_entity.type
_entity.pdbx_description
1 polymer ?
#
loop_
_entity_poly.entity_id
_entity_poly.type
_entity_poly.pdbx_seq_one_letter_code
_entity_poly.pdbx_strand_id
1 'polypeptide(L)'
;MVLGIEDETCVVYGIGEKSPFKISDAISNMISDACIPQIEPDISIQTVENKTILVIDIVPGDFKPYYLVAKGKENSSYIRINGTSRPADPRKLQELELEG
;
A
#
# COMPACT_ATOMS: atom_id res chain seq x y z
N MET A 1 6.14 0.60 3.64
CA MET A 1 5.52 0.55 4.98
C MET A 1 6.17 -0.60 5.76
N VAL A 2 6.31 -0.49 7.08
CA VAL A 2 6.86 -1.58 7.91
C VAL A 2 5.86 -1.96 9.00
N LEU A 3 5.52 -3.24 9.11
CA LEU A 3 4.65 -3.78 10.14
C LEU A 3 5.48 -4.41 11.26
N GLY A 4 5.14 -4.07 12.50
CA GLY A 4 5.82 -4.56 13.69
C GLY A 4 6.87 -3.58 14.25
N ILE A 5 6.86 -2.34 13.77
CA ILE A 5 7.64 -1.22 14.31
C ILE A 5 6.66 -0.10 14.66
N GLU A 6 6.83 0.52 15.82
CA GLU A 6 6.06 1.71 16.20
C GLU A 6 6.61 2.97 15.52
N ASP A 7 5.72 3.80 14.96
CA ASP A 7 6.11 4.95 14.13
C ASP A 7 6.86 6.06 14.89
N GLU A 8 6.53 6.32 16.17
CA GLU A 8 7.12 7.45 16.91
C GLU A 8 8.48 7.11 17.54
N THR A 9 8.58 5.95 18.19
CA THR A 9 9.79 5.56 18.93
C THR A 9 10.71 4.64 18.15
N CYS A 10 10.27 4.13 16.99
CA CYS A 10 10.94 3.08 16.22
C CYS A 10 11.15 1.77 17.02
N VAL A 11 10.39 1.54 18.10
CA VAL A 11 10.49 0.31 18.88
C VAL A 11 9.98 -0.87 18.05
N VAL A 12 10.79 -1.93 18.00
CA VAL A 12 10.45 -3.17 17.28
C VAL A 12 9.59 -4.04 18.20
N TYR A 13 8.32 -4.23 17.85
CA TYR A 13 7.41 -5.16 18.52
C TYR A 13 7.34 -6.52 17.81
N GLY A 14 7.56 -6.52 16.50
CA GLY A 14 7.34 -7.68 15.64
C GLY A 14 5.86 -8.04 15.50
N ILE A 15 5.61 -9.16 14.81
CA ILE A 15 4.26 -9.69 14.58
C ILE A 15 3.80 -10.72 15.63
N GLY A 16 4.61 -10.96 16.67
CA GLY A 16 4.35 -11.95 17.71
C GLY A 16 4.45 -13.40 17.20
N GLU A 17 3.58 -14.27 17.70
CA GLU A 17 3.51 -15.70 17.29
C GLU A 17 2.73 -15.94 16.00
N LYS A 18 2.25 -14.88 15.34
CA LYS A 18 1.50 -15.00 14.10
C LYS A 18 2.43 -15.47 12.98
N SER A 19 1.90 -16.31 12.09
CA SER A 19 2.63 -16.73 10.90
C SER A 19 2.83 -15.52 9.97
N PRO A 20 4.09 -15.17 9.61
CA PRO A 20 4.35 -14.05 8.70
C PRO A 20 3.69 -14.28 7.34
N PHE A 21 3.73 -15.52 6.82
CA PHE A 21 3.11 -15.89 5.55
C PHE A 21 1.59 -15.63 5.54
N LYS A 22 0.88 -16.03 6.61
CA LYS A 22 -0.57 -15.79 6.70
C LYS A 22 -0.92 -14.31 6.73
N ILE A 23 -0.10 -13.49 7.39
CA ILE A 23 -0.31 -12.05 7.42
C ILE A 23 -0.02 -11.46 6.04
N SER A 24 1.08 -11.86 5.39
CA SER A 24 1.40 -11.43 4.03
C SER A 24 0.26 -11.74 3.06
N ASP A 25 -0.24 -12.98 3.04
CA ASP A 25 -1.36 -13.39 2.17
C ASP A 25 -2.63 -12.58 2.46
N ALA A 26 -2.95 -12.36 3.74
CA ALA A 26 -4.11 -11.57 4.13
C ALA A 26 -4.01 -10.11 3.68
N ILE A 27 -2.81 -9.51 3.77
CA ILE A 27 -2.55 -8.14 3.31
C ILE A 27 -2.67 -8.07 1.78
N SER A 28 -2.03 -8.98 1.05
CA SER A 28 -2.08 -9.03 -0.41
C SER A 28 -3.52 -9.18 -0.91
N ASN A 29 -4.30 -10.09 -0.32
CA ASN A 29 -5.71 -10.27 -0.69
C ASN A 29 -6.54 -9.01 -0.38
N MET A 30 -6.37 -8.42 0.81
CA MET A 30 -7.13 -7.22 1.19
C MET A 30 -6.83 -6.04 0.25
N ILE A 31 -5.57 -5.85 -0.13
CA ILE A 31 -5.17 -4.78 -1.06
C ILE A 31 -5.73 -5.07 -2.46
N SER A 32 -5.61 -6.30 -2.93
CA SER A 32 -6.12 -6.74 -4.24
C SER A 32 -7.63 -6.54 -4.37
N ASP A 33 -8.40 -6.85 -3.33
CA ASP A 33 -9.86 -6.71 -3.32
C ASP A 33 -10.31 -5.25 -3.16
N ALA A 34 -9.52 -4.43 -2.46
CA ALA A 34 -9.88 -3.06 -2.15
C ALA A 34 -9.50 -2.05 -3.24
N CYS A 35 -8.54 -2.36 -4.11
CA CYS A 35 -7.93 -1.41 -5.04
C CYS A 35 -8.11 -1.80 -6.51
N ILE A 36 -8.38 -0.80 -7.36
CA ILE A 36 -8.36 -0.93 -8.82
C ILE A 36 -7.43 0.15 -9.40
N PRO A 37 -6.56 -0.17 -10.38
CA PRO A 37 -6.24 -1.53 -10.84
C PRO A 37 -5.58 -2.37 -9.74
N GLN A 38 -5.56 -3.70 -9.92
CA GLN A 38 -5.03 -4.61 -8.91
C GLN A 38 -3.59 -4.22 -8.54
N ILE A 39 -3.33 -4.12 -7.24
CA ILE A 39 -2.01 -3.80 -6.71
C ILE A 39 -1.41 -5.10 -6.18
N GLU A 40 -0.23 -5.46 -6.68
CA GLU A 40 0.57 -6.54 -6.13
C GLU A 40 1.64 -5.97 -5.20
N PRO A 41 1.43 -6.01 -3.87
CA PRO A 41 2.44 -5.54 -2.93
C PRO A 41 3.61 -6.53 -2.86
N ASP A 42 4.84 -6.02 -2.83
CA ASP A 42 6.02 -6.80 -2.50
C ASP A 42 6.16 -6.85 -0.98
N ILE A 43 6.00 -8.03 -0.38
CA ILE A 43 6.05 -8.21 1.08
C ILE A 43 7.25 -9.08 1.44
N SER A 44 8.24 -8.48 2.09
CA SER A 44 9.43 -9.16 2.57
C SER A 44 9.38 -9.37 4.09
N ILE A 45 9.78 -10.56 4.52
CA ILE A 45 9.86 -10.93 5.93
C ILE A 45 11.28 -10.65 6.41
N GLN A 46 11.42 -9.86 7.47
CA GLN A 46 12.72 -9.56 8.06
C GLN A 46 12.73 -9.86 9.56
N THR A 47 13.91 -10.16 10.09
CA THR A 47 14.11 -10.35 11.53
C THR A 47 14.99 -9.23 12.05
N VAL A 48 14.46 -8.45 12.99
CA VAL A 48 15.16 -7.33 13.63
C VAL A 48 15.03 -7.51 15.14
N GLU A 49 16.12 -7.43 15.88
CA GLU A 49 16.13 -7.66 17.35
C GLU A 49 15.46 -8.97 17.79
N ASN A 50 15.71 -10.07 17.05
CA ASN A 50 15.04 -11.37 17.25
C ASN A 50 13.51 -11.35 17.13
N LYS A 51 12.93 -10.29 16.55
CA LYS A 51 11.51 -10.16 16.27
C LYS A 51 11.27 -10.14 14.77
N THR A 52 10.25 -10.87 14.34
CA THR A 52 9.83 -10.91 12.94
C THR A 52 8.99 -9.69 12.60
N ILE A 53 9.38 -8.96 11.55
CA ILE A 53 8.66 -7.81 10.99
C ILE A 53 8.33 -8.08 9.52
N LEU A 54 7.38 -7.33 8.96
CA LEU A 54 7.08 -7.35 7.53
C LEU A 54 7.38 -5.99 6.93
N VAL A 55 8.14 -5.98 5.84
CA VAL A 55 8.39 -4.78 5.03
C VAL A 55 7.55 -4.90 3.77
N ILE A 56 6.72 -3.90 3.52
CA ILE A 56 5.73 -3.88 2.45
C ILE A 56 6.06 -2.71 1.52
N ASP A 57 6.42 -3.04 0.29
CA ASP A 57 6.75 -2.10 -0.76
C ASP A 57 5.71 -2.16 -1.89
N ILE A 58 5.23 -1.00 -2.31
CA ILE A 58 4.27 -0.87 -3.41
C ILE A 58 4.98 -0.13 -4.53
N VAL A 59 5.32 -0.87 -5.59
CA VAL A 59 5.90 -0.31 -6.80
C VAL A 59 4.77 0.30 -7.63
N PRO A 60 4.92 1.52 -8.16
CA PRO A 60 3.92 2.09 -9.07
C PRO A 60 3.86 1.25 -10.36
N GLY A 61 2.72 0.64 -10.63
CA GLY A 61 2.48 -0.02 -11.91
C GLY A 61 2.20 0.98 -13.04
N ASP A 62 2.04 0.42 -14.24
CA ASP A 62 1.82 1.20 -15.46
C ASP A 62 0.41 1.80 -15.50
N PHE A 63 -0.60 1.08 -14.99
CA PHE A 63 -1.99 1.51 -15.00
C PHE A 63 -2.30 2.41 -13.81
N LYS A 64 -2.51 3.70 -14.09
CA LYS A 64 -2.89 4.73 -13.12
C LYS A 64 -4.18 5.41 -13.59
N PRO A 65 -5.00 5.97 -12.67
CA PRO A 65 -4.79 6.06 -11.24
C PRO A 65 -5.33 4.85 -10.46
N TYR A 66 -4.68 4.53 -9.34
CA TYR A 66 -5.22 3.62 -8.33
C TYR A 66 -6.31 4.29 -7.51
N TYR A 67 -7.36 3.55 -7.19
CA TYR A 67 -8.46 4.02 -6.35
C TYR A 67 -9.07 2.87 -5.54
N LEU A 68 -9.76 3.22 -4.46
CA LEU A 68 -10.48 2.25 -3.63
C LEU A 68 -11.84 1.94 -4.25
N VAL A 69 -12.13 0.65 -4.45
CA VAL A 69 -13.40 0.16 -5.02
C VAL A 69 -14.60 0.75 -4.29
N ALA A 70 -14.57 0.72 -2.96
CA ALA A 70 -15.69 1.17 -2.12
C ALA A 70 -15.97 2.69 -2.19
N LYS A 71 -15.02 3.51 -2.61
CA LYS A 71 -15.16 4.98 -2.66
C LYS A 71 -15.27 5.52 -4.08
N GLY A 72 -14.99 4.70 -5.08
CA GLY A 72 -14.97 5.10 -6.47
C GLY A 72 -13.78 6.00 -6.80
N LYS A 73 -13.49 6.11 -8.10
CA LYS A 73 -12.33 6.81 -8.63
C LYS A 73 -12.30 8.30 -8.27
N GLU A 74 -13.44 8.96 -8.40
CA GLU A 74 -13.60 10.40 -8.20
C GLU A 74 -13.28 10.85 -6.77
N ASN A 75 -13.47 9.98 -5.77
CA ASN A 75 -13.30 10.31 -4.36
C ASN A 75 -12.13 9.58 -3.68
N SER A 76 -11.36 8.77 -4.41
CA SER A 76 -10.28 7.98 -3.80
C SER A 76 -9.03 7.80 -4.65
N SER A 77 -8.93 8.46 -5.80
CA SER A 77 -7.65 8.63 -6.48
C SER A 77 -6.84 9.75 -5.83
N TYR A 78 -5.58 9.46 -5.51
CA TYR A 78 -4.65 10.45 -4.98
C TYR A 78 -3.41 10.50 -5.87
N ILE A 79 -2.92 11.71 -6.10
CA ILE A 79 -1.65 11.96 -6.78
C ILE A 79 -0.65 12.48 -5.76
N ARG A 80 0.59 11.99 -5.84
CA ARG A 80 1.68 12.49 -5.00
C ARG A 80 2.33 13.68 -5.70
N ILE A 81 2.17 14.88 -5.12
CA ILE A 81 2.80 16.11 -5.60
C ILE A 81 3.76 16.60 -4.52
N ASN A 82 5.05 16.68 -4.85
CA ASN A 82 6.11 17.25 -4.01
C ASN A 82 6.07 16.77 -2.54
N GLY A 83 5.86 15.47 -2.33
CA GLY A 83 5.84 14.84 -1.00
C GLY A 83 4.46 14.74 -0.33
N THR A 84 3.43 15.39 -0.88
CA THR A 84 2.06 15.34 -0.33
C THR A 84 1.11 14.54 -1.22
N SER A 85 0.27 13.71 -0.61
CA SER A 85 -0.82 13.02 -1.31
C SER A 85 -2.02 13.93 -1.40
N ARG A 86 -2.41 14.36 -2.61
CA ARG A 86 -3.60 15.19 -2.84
C ARG A 86 -4.66 14.40 -3.61
N PRO A 87 -5.96 14.60 -3.32
CA PRO A 87 -7.01 14.06 -4.17
C PRO A 87 -6.77 14.47 -5.62
N ALA A 88 -6.92 13.52 -6.53
CA ALA A 88 -6.80 13.79 -7.95
C ALA A 88 -8.04 14.56 -8.40
N ASP A 89 -7.86 15.83 -8.81
CA ASP A 89 -8.94 16.59 -9.41
C ASP A 89 -9.43 15.91 -10.71
N PRO A 90 -10.70 16.12 -11.13
CA PRO A 90 -11.30 15.51 -12.32
C PRO A 90 -10.46 15.68 -13.60
N ARG A 91 -9.77 16.82 -13.73
CA ARG A 91 -8.86 17.10 -14.86
C ARG A 91 -7.60 16.23 -14.81
N LYS A 92 -7.04 15.99 -13.63
CA LYS A 92 -5.86 15.13 -13.46
C LYS A 92 -6.21 13.65 -13.63
N LEU A 93 -7.41 13.27 -13.20
CA LEU A 93 -7.98 11.94 -13.42
C LEU A 93 -8.03 11.57 -14.92
N GLN A 94 -8.50 12.50 -15.77
CA GLN A 94 -8.51 12.31 -17.23
C GLN A 94 -7.11 12.24 -17.84
N GLU A 95 -6.17 13.06 -17.38
CA GLU A 95 -4.78 13.01 -17.88
C GLU A 95 -4.15 11.64 -17.59
N LEU A 96 -4.33 11.10 -16.37
CA LEU A 96 -3.81 9.79 -16.00
C LEU A 96 -4.44 8.64 -16.79
N GLU A 97 -5.69 8.78 -17.26
CA GLU A 97 -6.33 7.81 -18.16
C GLU A 97 -5.78 7.84 -19.58
N LEU A 98 -5.32 9.00 -20.05
CA LEU A 98 -4.76 9.15 -21.39
C LEU A 98 -3.29 8.73 -21.47
N GLU A 99 -2.59 8.70 -20.33
CA GLU A 99 -1.20 8.24 -20.22
C GLU A 99 -1.06 6.73 -19.97
N GLY A 100 -2.14 6.05 -19.58
CA GLY A 100 -2.19 4.61 -19.24
C GLY A 100 -2.53 3.70 -20.41
#